data_AF-A0A9D4FZ05-F1
#
_entry.id   AF-A0A9D4FZ05-F1
#
_cell.length_a   1.000
_cell.length_b   1.000
_cell.length_c   1.000
_cell.angle_alpha   90.00
_cell.angle_beta   90.00
_cell.angle_gamma   90.00
#
_symmetry.space_group_name_H-M   'P 1'
#
loop_
_entity.id
_entity.type
_entity.pdbx_description
1 polymer ?
#
loop_
_entity_poly.entity_id
_entity_poly.type
_entity_poly.pdbx_seq_one_letter_code
_entity_poly.pdbx_strand_id
1 'polypeptide(L)' 'MVCYNSKKVRSLTAKWPGSTHDARIWRECHLRNQFEQGAHNDFILGDSGYPCTPYLMTPFRTP' A
#
# COMPACT_ATOMS: atom_id res chain seq x y z
N MET A 1 4.82 -1.34 4.65
CA MET A 1 4.42 -0.55 5.85
C MET A 1 3.60 0.63 5.34
N VAL A 2 2.54 1.04 6.04
CA VAL A 2 1.76 2.24 5.69
C VAL A 2 1.75 3.20 6.87
N CYS A 3 2.02 4.47 6.60
CA CYS A 3 2.12 5.54 7.59
C CYS A 3 1.25 6.73 7.20
N TYR A 4 0.71 7.42 8.20
CA TYR A 4 0.11 8.72 8.00
C TYR A 4 1.17 9.82 7.82
N ASN A 5 0.74 10.94 7.25
CA ASN A 5 1.56 12.17 7.17
C ASN A 5 2.02 12.66 8.57
N SER A 6 1.33 12.27 9.65
CA SER A 6 1.75 12.53 11.03
C SER A 6 2.89 11.63 11.54
N LYS A 7 3.61 10.93 10.65
CA LYS A 7 4.68 9.96 10.97
C LYS A 7 4.24 8.80 11.88
N LYS A 8 2.94 8.46 11.88
CA LYS A 8 2.39 7.33 12.65
C LYS A 8 2.19 6.12 11.76
N VAL A 9 2.71 4.96 12.17
CA VAL A 9 2.50 3.68 11.49
C VAL A 9 1.05 3.25 11.69
N ARG A 10 0.33 3.00 10.60
CA ARG A 10 -1.06 2.52 10.63
C ARG A 10 -1.17 1.03 10.34
N SER A 11 -0.27 0.50 9.52
CA SER A 11 -0.26 -0.91 9.18
C SER A 11 1.15 -1.42 8.93
N LEU A 12 1.47 -2.56 9.54
CA LEU A 12 2.71 -3.30 9.35
C LEU A 12 2.36 -4.73 8.93
N THR A 13 3.00 -5.21 7.86
CA THR A 13 2.90 -6.61 7.42
C THR A 13 4.31 -7.16 7.35
N ALA A 14 4.67 -8.02 8.30
CA ALA A 14 6.00 -8.62 8.45
C ALA A 14 5.91 -10.16 8.39
N LYS A 15 5.41 -10.68 7.26
CA LYS A 15 5.19 -12.13 7.05
C LYS A 15 5.96 -12.71 5.86
N TRP A 16 6.78 -11.90 5.19
CA TRP A 16 7.37 -12.24 3.90
C TRP A 16 8.90 -12.15 3.95
N PRO A 17 9.63 -13.05 3.25
CA PRO A 17 11.08 -12.94 3.08
C PRO A 17 11.48 -11.64 2.35
N GLY A 18 12.69 -11.15 2.58
CA GLY A 18 13.18 -9.85 2.09
C GLY A 18 13.15 -9.66 0.57
N SER A 19 13.16 -10.73 -0.23
CA SER A 19 13.08 -10.65 -1.71
C SER A 19 11.66 -10.68 -2.25
N THR A 20 10.64 -10.51 -1.41
CA THR A 20 9.24 -10.52 -1.86
C THR A 20 8.87 -9.18 -2.46
N HIS A 21 8.35 -9.18 -3.69
CA HIS A 21 7.87 -7.96 -4.32
C HIS A 21 6.79 -7.26 -3.50
N ASP A 22 6.93 -5.95 -3.36
CA ASP A 22 6.01 -5.06 -2.65
C ASP A 22 4.54 -5.21 -3.12
N ALA A 23 4.31 -5.30 -4.44
CA ALA A 23 2.98 -5.56 -4.99
C ALA A 23 2.32 -6.85 -4.45
N ARG A 24 3.12 -7.91 -4.22
CA ARG A 24 2.61 -9.16 -3.62
C ARG A 24 2.28 -8.93 -2.15
N ILE A 25 3.10 -8.18 -1.42
CA ILE A 25 2.84 -7.85 -0.02
C ILE A 25 1.52 -7.07 0.09
N TRP A 26 1.28 -6.09 -0.78
CA TRP A 26 0.02 -5.33 -0.84
C TRP A 26 -1.18 -6.20 -1.17
N ARG A 27 -1.07 -7.05 -2.20
CA ARG A 27 -2.19 -7.90 -2.63
C ARG A 27 -2.71 -8.80 -1.50
N GLU A 28 -1.80 -9.26 -0.66
CA GLU A 28 -2.06 -10.22 0.42
C GLU A 28 -2.17 -9.56 1.81
N CYS A 29 -2.13 -8.22 1.91
CA CYS A 29 -2.26 -7.54 3.19
C CYS A 29 -3.72 -7.33 3.57
N HIS A 30 -4.01 -7.34 4.87
CA HIS A 30 -5.36 -7.08 5.36
C HIS A 30 -5.85 -5.67 5.04
N LEU A 31 -4.91 -4.71 4.96
CA LEU A 31 -5.24 -3.31 4.66
C LEU A 31 -5.89 -3.16 3.28
N ARG A 32 -5.41 -3.86 2.26
CA ARG A 32 -6.04 -3.85 0.93
C ARG A 32 -7.51 -4.27 1.01
N ASN A 33 -7.81 -5.37 1.71
CA ASN A 33 -9.18 -5.85 1.85
C ASN A 33 -10.09 -4.81 2.53
N GLN A 34 -9.57 -4.05 3.50
CA GLN A 34 -10.32 -2.96 4.13
C GLN A 34 -10.65 -1.83 3.14
N PHE A 35 -9.71 -1.48 2.24
CA PHE A 35 -9.98 -0.52 1.17
C PHE A 35 -11.03 -1.03 0.17
N GLU A 36 -10.94 -2.30 -0.24
CA GLU A 36 -11.93 -2.91 -1.15
C GLU A 36 -13.34 -2.98 -0.53
N GLN A 37 -13.43 -3.13 0.79
CA GLN A 37 -14.69 -3.13 1.54
C GLN A 37 -15.21 -1.72 1.84
N GLY A 38 -14.51 -0.67 1.43
CA GLY A 38 -14.89 0.73 1.70
C GLY A 38 -14.73 1.15 3.17
N ALA A 39 -13.93 0.41 3.95
CA ALA A 39 -13.69 0.75 5.36
C ALA A 39 -12.77 1.97 5.53
N HIS A 40 -12.09 2.39 4.46
CA HIS A 40 -11.26 3.60 4.40
C HIS A 40 -11.67 4.43 3.19
N ASN A 41 -11.69 5.76 3.36
CA ASN A 41 -11.96 6.72 2.29
C ASN A 41 -10.73 7.64 2.05
N ASP A 42 -9.54 7.05 2.17
CA ASP A 42 -8.26 7.74 2.05
C ASP A 42 -7.50 7.22 0.81
N PHE A 43 -6.40 7.90 0.45
CA PHE A 43 -5.48 7.44 -0.59
C PHE A 43 -4.12 7.08 0.01
N ILE A 44 -3.50 6.05 -0.54
CA ILE A 44 -2.13 5.66 -0.24
C ILE A 44 -1.24 6.11 -1.40
N LEU A 45 -0.08 6.68 -1.06
CA LEU A 45 1.00 6.91 -2.01
C LEU A 45 1.99 5.75 -1.89
N GLY A 46 2.05 4.92 -2.94
CA GLY A 46 3.02 3.85 -3.08
C GLY A 46 4.18 4.27 -3.97
N ASP A 47 5.30 3.55 -3.87
CA ASP A 47 6.37 3.66 -4.86
C ASP A 47 5.95 2.98 -6.18
N SER A 48 6.83 3.07 -7.18
CA SER A 48 6.58 2.56 -8.52
C SER A 48 6.44 1.02 -8.62
N GLY A 49 6.79 0.27 -7.57
CA GLY A 49 6.68 -1.17 -7.48
C GLY A 49 5.26 -1.67 -7.13
N TYR A 50 4.35 -0.76 -6.78
CA TYR A 50 2.94 -1.06 -6.54
C TYR A 50 2.07 -0.83 -7.79
N PRO A 51 0.91 -1.50 -7.92
CA PRO A 51 -0.07 -1.16 -8.93
C PRO A 51 -0.77 0.17 -8.60
N CYS A 52 -1.18 0.92 -9.64
CA CYS A 52 -2.05 2.08 -9.48
C CYS A 52 -3.51 1.62 -9.42
N THR A 53 -4.22 1.95 -8.34
CA THR A 53 -5.63 1.60 -8.08
C THR A 53 -6.40 2.83 -7.58
N PRO A 54 -7.75 2.76 -7.46
CA PRO A 54 -8.54 3.90 -6.96
C PRO A 54 -8.15 4.43 -5.57
N TYR A 55 -7.43 3.66 -4.77
CA TYR A 55 -7.03 4.01 -3.40
C TYR A 55 -5.50 3.93 -3.18
N LEU A 56 -4.72 3.51 -4.20
CA LEU A 56 -3.27 3.41 -4.16
C LEU A 56 -2.68 4.07 -5.41
N MET A 57 -2.14 5.27 -5.26
CA MET A 57 -1.51 6.00 -6.36
C MET A 57 -0.01 5.72 -6.37
N THR A 58 0.55 5.58 -7.57
CA THR A 58 1.99 5.45 -7.77
C THR A 58 2.50 6.59 -8.67
N PRO A 59 3.69 7.14 -8.40
CA PRO A 59 4.22 8.25 -9.18
C PRO A 59 4.49 7.83 -10.63
N PHE A 60 4.26 8.75 -11.56
CA PHE A 60 4.71 8.57 -12.94
C PHE A 60 6.23 8.38 -12.96
N ARG A 61 6.69 7.34 -13.66
CA ARG A 61 8.13 7.02 -13.75
C ARG A 61 8.90 8.00 -14.63
N THR A 62 8.19 8.83 -15.40
CA THR A 62 8.74 9.82 -16.32
C THR A 62 7.81 11.05 -16.34
N PRO A 63 8.34 12.27 -16.14
CA PRO A 63 7.58 13.52 -16.23
C PRO A 63 7.20 13.88 -17.66
#